data_AF-A0A2N5JLB9-F1
#
_entry.id   AF-A0A2N5JLB9-F1
#
_cell.length_a   1.000
_cell.length_b   1.000
_cell.length_c   1.000
_cell.angle_alpha   90.00
_cell.angle_beta   90.00
_cell.angle_gamma   90.00
#
_symmetry.space_group_name_H-M   'P 1'
#
loop_
_entity.id
_entity.type
_entity.pdbx_description
1 polymer ?
#
loop_
_entity_poly.entity_id
_entity_poly.type
_entity_poly.pdbx_seq_one_letter_code
_entity_poly.pdbx_strand_id
1 'polypeptide(L)'
;PDPGDEFDHAGDYWRWKDKDKLPDHLSARPLFTMGSNATISFGIVIVHHSVPLAIALENMWQAEAEAKEHKYIDQTGKEQAKDAVQVRVIYGNGNILKATSKFDVFAQWQQLVNLDIDIANTDRPALFEQAAKVWDQHPVPVYEAIDAWCVAFCDRREKLNDDNKDKFRNALTQFIEALWIKTKKDKRDEEIKNWLKLAAFILRKRDIKIKLQEI
;
A
#
# COMPACT_ATOMS: atom_id res chain seq x y z
N PRO A 1 -6.50 18.12 -3.95
CA PRO A 1 -6.17 19.54 -4.21
C PRO A 1 -7.28 20.19 -5.02
N ASP A 2 -7.61 21.46 -4.75
CA ASP A 2 -8.52 22.29 -5.54
C ASP A 2 -7.81 22.77 -6.81
N PRO A 3 -8.07 22.20 -8.00
CA PRO A 3 -7.36 22.60 -9.22
C PRO A 3 -7.74 24.01 -9.69
N GLY A 4 -8.92 24.49 -9.30
CA GLY A 4 -9.42 25.81 -9.66
C GLY A 4 -8.99 26.91 -8.70
N ASP A 5 -8.44 26.54 -7.53
CA ASP A 5 -8.09 27.46 -6.44
C ASP A 5 -9.25 28.39 -6.02
N GLU A 6 -10.48 27.90 -6.12
CA GLU A 6 -11.73 28.63 -5.88
C GLU A 6 -12.20 28.55 -4.42
N PHE A 7 -11.65 27.58 -3.67
CA PHE A 7 -12.07 27.26 -2.32
C PHE A 7 -10.98 27.53 -1.28
N ASP A 8 -11.39 28.15 -0.17
CA ASP A 8 -10.67 28.18 1.09
C ASP A 8 -11.02 26.90 1.87
N HIS A 9 -9.99 26.24 2.43
CA HIS A 9 -10.12 25.00 3.19
C HIS A 9 -9.74 25.18 4.68
N ALA A 10 -9.67 26.43 5.16
CA ALA A 10 -9.34 26.74 6.54
C ALA A 10 -10.31 26.12 7.56
N GLY A 11 -9.76 25.44 8.56
CA GLY A 11 -10.50 24.92 9.71
C GLY A 11 -11.39 23.71 9.42
N ASP A 12 -11.02 22.87 8.45
CA ASP A 12 -11.73 21.63 8.07
C ASP A 12 -13.07 21.82 7.35
N TYR A 13 -13.25 22.99 6.73
CA TYR A 13 -14.39 23.26 5.88
C TYR A 13 -13.94 23.80 4.54
N TRP A 14 -14.65 23.42 3.49
CA TRP A 14 -14.52 24.07 2.19
C TRP A 14 -15.50 25.22 2.09
N ARG A 15 -14.97 26.38 1.71
CA ARG A 15 -15.74 27.62 1.55
C ARG A 15 -15.32 28.25 0.24
N TRP A 16 -16.26 28.78 -0.50
CA TRP A 16 -15.93 29.59 -1.66
C TRP A 16 -15.18 30.84 -1.20
N LYS A 17 -14.04 31.16 -1.85
CA LYS A 17 -13.17 32.27 -1.42
C LYS A 17 -13.86 33.64 -1.53
N ASP A 18 -14.58 33.86 -2.63
CA ASP A 18 -15.21 35.15 -2.95
C ASP A 18 -16.73 35.08 -2.81
N LYS A 19 -17.24 35.40 -1.61
CA LYS A 19 -18.68 35.31 -1.29
C LYS A 19 -19.57 36.11 -2.24
N ASP A 20 -19.05 37.15 -2.90
CA ASP A 20 -19.80 38.00 -3.83
C ASP A 20 -19.91 37.38 -5.23
N LYS A 21 -19.09 36.35 -5.53
CA LYS A 21 -19.12 35.58 -6.78
C LYS A 21 -19.47 34.12 -6.54
N LEU A 22 -20.25 33.85 -5.49
CA LEU A 22 -20.74 32.50 -5.23
C LEU A 22 -21.61 32.04 -6.41
N PRO A 23 -21.31 30.90 -7.05
CA PRO A 23 -22.17 30.37 -8.12
C PRO A 23 -23.58 30.08 -7.59
N ASP A 24 -24.61 30.35 -8.38
CA ASP A 24 -26.03 30.23 -7.97
C ASP A 24 -26.43 28.83 -7.47
N HIS A 25 -25.68 27.79 -7.85
CA HIS A 25 -25.91 26.40 -7.46
C HIS A 25 -25.14 25.98 -6.20
N LEU A 26 -24.31 26.86 -5.63
CA LEU A 26 -23.51 26.59 -4.44
C LEU A 26 -24.07 27.35 -3.24
N SER A 27 -24.03 26.71 -2.06
CA SER A 27 -24.45 27.36 -0.82
C SER A 27 -23.31 28.18 -0.20
N ALA A 28 -23.62 29.35 0.34
CA ALA A 28 -22.65 30.20 1.06
C ALA A 28 -22.17 29.58 2.39
N ARG A 29 -22.86 28.53 2.86
CA ARG A 29 -22.49 27.84 4.09
C ARG A 29 -21.23 26.99 3.88
N PRO A 30 -20.37 26.86 4.89
CA PRO A 30 -19.22 25.96 4.80
C PRO A 30 -19.66 24.54 4.47
N LEU A 31 -19.06 23.96 3.43
CA LEU A 31 -19.23 22.56 3.09
C LEU A 31 -18.37 21.74 4.05
N PHE A 32 -19.02 20.85 4.80
CA PHE A 32 -18.34 20.02 5.78
C PHE A 32 -17.35 19.10 5.07
N THR A 33 -16.09 19.16 5.45
CA THR A 33 -15.12 18.13 5.06
C THR A 33 -14.77 17.25 6.23
N MET A 34 -14.12 16.12 5.94
CA MET A 34 -13.50 15.34 7.00
C MET A 34 -12.62 16.27 7.84
N GLY A 35 -12.86 16.30 9.16
CA GLY A 35 -12.05 17.04 10.13
C GLY A 35 -10.56 16.71 9.99
N SER A 36 -9.69 17.60 10.42
CA SER A 36 -8.21 17.44 10.44
C SER A 36 -7.76 16.19 11.18
N ASN A 37 -8.55 15.76 12.16
CA ASN A 37 -8.32 14.53 12.94
C ASN A 37 -9.15 13.33 12.45
N ALA A 38 -9.94 13.48 11.38
CA ALA A 38 -10.71 12.40 10.83
C ALA A 38 -9.79 11.47 10.03
N THR A 39 -9.86 10.18 10.34
CA THR A 39 -9.12 9.14 9.63
C THR A 39 -10.07 8.34 8.75
N ILE A 40 -9.57 7.90 7.60
CA ILE A 40 -10.28 6.98 6.71
C ILE A 40 -9.63 5.59 6.82
N SER A 41 -10.41 4.55 6.57
CA SER A 41 -9.90 3.22 6.27
C SER A 41 -10.64 2.71 5.05
N PHE A 42 -9.95 2.08 4.11
CA PHE A 42 -10.61 1.53 2.92
C PHE A 42 -9.97 0.25 2.43
N GLY A 43 -10.76 -0.55 1.72
CA GLY A 43 -10.34 -1.78 1.07
C GLY A 43 -10.10 -1.56 -0.43
N ILE A 44 -9.01 -2.11 -0.95
CA ILE A 44 -8.75 -2.23 -2.39
C ILE A 44 -8.86 -3.72 -2.75
N VAL A 45 -9.64 -4.07 -3.76
CA VAL A 45 -9.76 -5.45 -4.22
C VAL A 45 -9.44 -5.52 -5.71
N ILE A 46 -8.40 -6.28 -6.04
CA ILE A 46 -7.96 -6.57 -7.41
C ILE A 46 -8.38 -8.00 -7.72
N VAL A 47 -9.24 -8.19 -8.72
CA VAL A 47 -9.80 -9.51 -9.04
C VAL A 47 -9.45 -9.94 -10.46
N HIS A 48 -9.28 -11.24 -10.65
CA HIS A 48 -9.36 -11.83 -11.98
C HIS A 48 -10.77 -11.67 -12.56
N HIS A 49 -10.90 -11.39 -13.86
CA HIS A 49 -12.18 -11.10 -14.50
C HIS A 49 -13.18 -12.28 -14.49
N SER A 50 -12.71 -13.50 -14.19
CA SER A 50 -13.57 -14.68 -14.02
C SER A 50 -14.24 -14.77 -12.64
N VAL A 51 -13.82 -13.94 -11.68
CA VAL A 51 -14.39 -13.94 -10.33
C VAL A 51 -15.77 -13.28 -10.38
N PRO A 52 -16.84 -13.94 -9.90
CA PRO A 52 -18.17 -13.34 -9.83
C PRO A 52 -18.17 -12.00 -9.10
N LEU A 53 -18.88 -11.01 -9.65
CA LEU A 53 -18.95 -9.65 -9.08
C LEU A 53 -19.42 -9.65 -7.62
N ALA A 54 -20.38 -10.52 -7.27
CA ALA A 54 -20.85 -10.65 -5.89
C ALA A 54 -19.72 -11.02 -4.92
N ILE A 55 -18.81 -11.92 -5.32
CA ILE A 55 -17.64 -12.30 -4.52
C ILE A 55 -16.65 -11.15 -4.41
N ALA A 56 -16.46 -10.38 -5.49
CA ALA A 56 -15.59 -9.20 -5.46
C ALA A 56 -16.11 -8.12 -4.52
N LEU A 57 -17.42 -7.83 -4.53
CA LEU A 57 -18.08 -6.85 -3.66
C LEU A 57 -18.04 -7.27 -2.20
N GLU A 58 -18.32 -8.55 -1.91
CA GLU A 58 -18.22 -9.10 -0.56
C GLU A 58 -16.79 -8.93 0.00
N ASN A 59 -15.77 -9.23 -0.82
CA ASN A 59 -14.39 -9.03 -0.43
C ASN A 59 -14.03 -7.56 -0.25
N MET A 60 -14.67 -6.64 -0.99
CA MET A 60 -14.45 -5.20 -0.85
C MET A 60 -14.95 -4.70 0.50
N TRP A 61 -16.15 -5.10 0.92
CA TRP A 61 -16.68 -4.78 2.25
C TRP A 61 -15.84 -5.38 3.37
N GLN A 62 -15.44 -6.64 3.23
CA GLN A 62 -14.58 -7.29 4.22
C GLN A 62 -13.20 -6.63 4.31
N ALA A 63 -12.63 -6.18 3.19
CA ALA A 63 -11.35 -5.49 3.19
C ALA A 63 -11.41 -4.15 3.93
N GLU A 64 -12.48 -3.37 3.72
CA GLU A 64 -12.71 -2.14 4.48
C GLU A 64 -12.89 -2.41 5.99
N ALA A 65 -13.69 -3.44 6.34
CA ALA A 65 -13.93 -3.82 7.73
C ALA A 65 -12.64 -4.24 8.44
N GLU A 66 -11.88 -5.16 7.86
CA GLU A 66 -10.60 -5.62 8.42
C GLU A 66 -9.56 -4.48 8.49
N ALA A 67 -9.56 -3.54 7.53
CA ALA A 67 -8.71 -2.34 7.62
C ALA A 67 -9.09 -1.45 8.82
N LYS A 68 -10.38 -1.26 9.12
CA LYS A 68 -10.82 -0.49 10.30
C LYS A 68 -10.40 -1.13 11.62
N GLU A 69 -10.26 -2.46 11.64
CA GLU A 69 -9.81 -3.24 12.81
C GLU A 69 -8.28 -3.21 13.02
N HIS A 70 -7.51 -2.74 12.02
CA HIS A 70 -6.05 -2.67 12.12
C HIS A 70 -5.62 -1.68 13.21
N LYS A 71 -4.89 -2.19 14.21
CA LYS A 71 -4.52 -1.47 15.44
C LYS A 71 -3.06 -1.74 15.81
N TYR A 72 -2.38 -0.73 16.34
CA TYR A 72 -1.07 -0.88 16.96
C TYR A 72 -0.96 0.02 18.20
N ILE A 73 0.01 -0.28 19.07
CA ILE A 73 0.37 0.57 20.20
C ILE A 73 1.55 1.43 19.76
N ASP A 74 1.42 2.75 19.85
CA ASP A 74 2.51 3.67 19.51
C ASP A 74 3.57 3.75 20.63
N GLN A 75 4.61 4.54 20.39
CA GLN A 75 5.71 4.75 21.35
C GLN A 75 5.27 5.39 22.67
N THR A 76 4.09 6.04 22.69
CA THR A 76 3.51 6.66 23.89
C THR A 76 2.63 5.69 24.68
N GLY A 77 2.46 4.46 24.18
CA GLY A 77 1.57 3.46 24.78
C GLY A 77 0.10 3.62 24.38
N LYS A 78 -0.21 4.50 23.42
CA LYS A 78 -1.58 4.75 22.98
C LYS A 78 -1.96 3.81 21.83
N GLU A 79 -3.17 3.25 21.90
CA GLU A 79 -3.72 2.47 20.80
C GLU A 79 -4.12 3.38 19.63
N GLN A 80 -3.61 3.07 18.46
CA GLN A 80 -3.88 3.74 17.20
C GLN A 80 -4.73 2.84 16.31
N ALA A 81 -6.03 3.16 16.21
CA ALA A 81 -7.02 2.44 15.41
C ALA A 81 -7.31 3.17 14.08
N LYS A 82 -7.91 2.45 13.11
CA LYS A 82 -8.25 2.97 11.76
C LYS A 82 -7.02 3.49 11.00
N ASP A 83 -7.20 4.38 10.02
CA ASP A 83 -6.09 4.93 9.22
C ASP A 83 -5.29 3.85 8.50
N ALA A 84 -6.00 2.92 7.87
CA ALA A 84 -5.41 1.73 7.31
C ALA A 84 -6.04 1.36 5.98
N VAL A 85 -5.25 0.68 5.16
CA VAL A 85 -5.66 0.09 3.89
C VAL A 85 -5.49 -1.42 3.98
N GLN A 86 -6.45 -2.14 3.44
CA GLN A 86 -6.27 -3.55 3.11
C GLN A 86 -6.37 -3.74 1.60
N VAL A 87 -5.37 -4.36 1.01
CA VAL A 87 -5.36 -4.76 -0.39
C VAL A 87 -5.59 -6.26 -0.47
N ARG A 88 -6.56 -6.67 -1.30
CA ARG A 88 -6.80 -8.08 -1.63
C ARG A 88 -6.55 -8.32 -3.11
N VAL A 89 -5.87 -9.42 -3.43
CA VAL A 89 -5.78 -9.94 -4.79
C VAL A 89 -6.49 -11.28 -4.83
N ILE A 90 -7.57 -11.37 -5.62
CA ILE A 90 -8.33 -12.61 -5.84
C ILE A 90 -7.89 -13.22 -7.17
N TYR A 91 -7.20 -14.35 -7.09
CA TYR A 91 -6.73 -15.10 -8.25
C TYR A 91 -7.88 -15.91 -8.88
N GLY A 92 -7.75 -16.26 -10.16
CA GLY A 92 -8.77 -17.04 -10.88
C GLY A 92 -9.03 -18.44 -10.29
N ASN A 93 -8.09 -18.97 -9.51
CA ASN A 93 -8.26 -20.24 -8.78
C ASN A 93 -8.93 -20.08 -7.40
N GLY A 94 -9.36 -18.86 -7.04
CA GLY A 94 -10.03 -18.56 -5.76
C GLY A 94 -9.09 -18.23 -4.61
N ASN A 95 -7.76 -18.37 -4.76
CA ASN A 95 -6.83 -17.94 -3.72
C ASN A 95 -6.89 -16.43 -3.51
N ILE A 96 -6.65 -15.97 -2.27
CA ILE A 96 -6.66 -14.55 -1.92
C ILE A 96 -5.34 -14.19 -1.23
N LEU A 97 -4.60 -13.24 -1.78
CA LEU A 97 -3.53 -12.55 -1.08
C LEU A 97 -4.13 -11.34 -0.36
N LYS A 98 -3.91 -11.22 0.96
CA LYS A 98 -4.36 -10.08 1.77
C LYS A 98 -3.15 -9.37 2.35
N ALA A 99 -3.09 -8.05 2.21
CA ALA A 99 -2.05 -7.23 2.82
C ALA A 99 -2.68 -5.99 3.46
N THR A 100 -2.40 -5.75 4.74
CA THR A 100 -2.96 -4.66 5.55
C THR A 100 -1.83 -3.80 6.10
N SER A 101 -1.97 -2.47 6.05
CA SER A 101 -1.03 -1.56 6.69
C SER A 101 -1.67 -0.21 7.00
N LYS A 102 -0.98 0.62 7.79
CA LYS A 102 -1.36 2.03 7.96
C LYS A 102 -1.05 2.82 6.70
N PHE A 103 -1.74 3.93 6.47
CA PHE A 103 -1.59 4.71 5.23
C PHE A 103 -0.18 5.23 4.98
N ASP A 104 0.53 5.63 6.03
CA ASP A 104 1.90 6.09 5.89
C ASP A 104 2.86 4.94 5.51
N VAL A 105 2.64 3.75 6.05
CA VAL A 105 3.36 2.52 5.65
C VAL A 105 3.02 2.15 4.20
N PHE A 106 1.75 2.29 3.80
CA PHE A 106 1.33 2.09 2.41
C PHE A 106 2.01 3.09 1.46
N ALA A 107 2.16 4.36 1.85
CA ALA A 107 2.87 5.35 1.06
C ALA A 107 4.36 4.98 0.88
N GLN A 108 5.02 4.47 1.93
CA GLN A 108 6.38 3.94 1.82
C GLN A 108 6.46 2.72 0.89
N TRP A 109 5.47 1.82 0.95
CA TRP A 109 5.37 0.72 0.01
C TRP A 109 5.21 1.21 -1.43
N GLN A 110 4.38 2.23 -1.67
CA GLN A 110 4.23 2.82 -3.01
C GLN A 110 5.54 3.43 -3.50
N GLN A 111 6.30 4.10 -2.62
CA GLN A 111 7.63 4.61 -2.96
C GLN A 111 8.58 3.47 -3.33
N LEU A 112 8.65 2.41 -2.52
CA LEU A 112 9.46 1.22 -2.77
C LEU A 112 9.13 0.56 -4.11
N VAL A 113 7.84 0.39 -4.42
CA VAL A 113 7.38 -0.22 -5.69
C VAL A 113 7.69 0.67 -6.88
N ASN A 114 7.58 1.99 -6.74
CA ASN A 114 7.81 2.97 -7.81
C ASN A 114 9.24 3.51 -7.86
N LEU A 115 10.18 2.91 -7.12
CA LEU A 115 11.57 3.32 -7.16
C LEU A 115 12.10 3.33 -8.59
N ASP A 116 12.83 4.39 -8.92
CA ASP A 116 13.56 4.50 -10.17
C ASP A 116 14.91 3.79 -10.01
N ILE A 117 14.87 2.48 -10.21
CA ILE A 117 16.04 1.59 -10.25
C ILE A 117 16.16 1.04 -11.67
N ASP A 118 17.35 1.18 -12.24
CA ASP A 118 17.70 0.65 -13.56
C ASP A 118 17.87 -0.88 -13.50
N ILE A 119 16.75 -1.56 -13.39
CA ILE A 119 16.62 -3.01 -13.44
C ILE A 119 15.56 -3.30 -14.47
N ALA A 120 15.83 -4.27 -15.36
CA ALA A 120 14.83 -4.71 -16.33
C ALA A 120 13.49 -4.97 -15.62
N ASN A 121 12.41 -4.40 -16.16
CA ASN A 121 11.07 -4.54 -15.57
C ASN A 121 10.63 -6.01 -15.41
N THR A 122 11.23 -6.93 -16.15
CA THR A 122 11.03 -8.38 -16.02
C THR A 122 11.64 -8.96 -14.74
N ASP A 123 12.65 -8.31 -14.18
CA ASP A 123 13.41 -8.78 -13.01
C ASP A 123 12.96 -8.15 -11.69
N ARG A 124 12.36 -6.95 -11.74
CA ARG A 124 11.81 -6.29 -10.56
C ARG A 124 10.78 -7.14 -9.80
N PRO A 125 9.79 -7.80 -10.45
CA PRO A 125 8.87 -8.69 -9.75
C PRO A 125 9.60 -9.82 -9.03
N ALA A 126 10.59 -10.44 -9.69
CA ALA A 126 11.35 -11.56 -9.12
C ALA A 126 12.14 -11.15 -7.87
N LEU A 127 12.65 -9.92 -7.82
CA LEU A 127 13.31 -9.37 -6.64
C LEU A 127 12.37 -9.40 -5.41
N PHE A 128 11.13 -8.93 -5.58
CA PHE A 128 10.14 -8.93 -4.49
C PHE A 128 9.63 -10.34 -4.14
N GLU A 129 9.46 -11.24 -5.12
CA GLU A 129 9.12 -12.65 -4.85
C GLU A 129 10.21 -13.34 -4.03
N GLN A 130 11.48 -13.09 -4.37
CA GLN A 130 12.62 -13.59 -3.61
C GLN A 130 12.68 -12.98 -2.22
N ALA A 131 12.42 -11.69 -2.06
CA ALA A 131 12.36 -11.04 -0.75
C ALA A 131 11.30 -11.69 0.14
N ALA A 132 10.08 -11.88 -0.39
CA ALA A 132 9.00 -12.55 0.31
C ALA A 132 9.37 -13.99 0.71
N LYS A 133 10.03 -14.73 -0.19
CA LYS A 133 10.47 -16.11 0.08
C LYS A 133 11.55 -16.18 1.16
N VAL A 134 12.56 -15.32 1.08
CA VAL A 134 13.64 -15.28 2.07
C VAL A 134 13.07 -14.88 3.44
N TRP A 135 12.13 -13.93 3.47
CA TRP A 135 11.47 -13.53 4.72
C TRP A 135 10.66 -14.68 5.32
N ASP A 136 9.91 -15.41 4.51
CA ASP A 136 9.10 -16.56 4.96
C ASP A 136 9.97 -17.69 5.55
N GLN A 137 11.18 -17.89 5.01
CA GLN A 137 12.12 -18.91 5.49
C GLN A 137 12.95 -18.45 6.70
N HIS A 138 13.34 -17.17 6.69
CA HIS A 138 14.26 -16.58 7.65
C HIS A 138 13.77 -15.17 8.04
N PRO A 139 12.65 -15.05 8.78
CA PRO A 139 12.20 -13.77 9.28
C PRO A 139 13.16 -13.25 10.34
N VAL A 140 13.26 -11.93 10.47
CA VAL A 140 14.13 -11.35 11.51
C VAL A 140 13.52 -11.57 12.89
N PRO A 141 14.32 -11.92 13.91
CA PRO A 141 13.79 -12.20 15.25
C PRO A 141 13.51 -10.93 16.06
N VAL A 142 14.21 -9.83 15.75
CA VAL A 142 14.19 -8.56 16.49
C VAL A 142 14.31 -7.38 15.53
N TYR A 143 13.91 -6.20 15.99
CA TYR A 143 13.88 -4.98 15.17
C TYR A 143 15.28 -4.60 14.66
N GLU A 144 16.29 -4.72 15.53
CA GLU A 144 17.68 -4.35 15.27
C GLU A 144 18.33 -5.20 14.17
N ALA A 145 17.73 -6.35 13.84
CA ALA A 145 18.21 -7.24 12.79
C ALA A 145 17.63 -6.91 11.40
N ILE A 146 16.68 -5.97 11.28
CA ILE A 146 16.03 -5.61 10.01
C ILE A 146 17.07 -5.10 8.99
N ASP A 147 17.93 -4.18 9.40
CA ASP A 147 18.95 -3.61 8.50
C ASP A 147 19.93 -4.68 8.02
N ALA A 148 20.48 -5.48 8.93
CA ALA A 148 21.39 -6.58 8.60
C ALA A 148 20.75 -7.60 7.63
N TRP A 149 19.45 -7.88 7.80
CA TRP A 149 18.70 -8.73 6.88
C TRP A 149 18.56 -8.09 5.49
N CYS A 150 18.26 -6.79 5.42
CA CYS A 150 18.12 -6.06 4.17
C CYS A 150 19.46 -5.97 3.42
N VAL A 151 20.57 -5.74 4.12
CA VAL A 151 21.94 -5.81 3.59
C VAL A 151 22.20 -7.19 2.99
N ALA A 152 22.04 -8.25 3.80
CA ALA A 152 22.31 -9.62 3.36
C ALA A 152 21.43 -10.06 2.18
N PHE A 153 20.18 -9.57 2.12
CA PHE A 153 19.29 -9.80 0.99
C PHE A 153 19.81 -9.12 -0.28
N CYS A 154 20.13 -7.82 -0.21
CA CYS A 154 20.52 -7.01 -1.36
C CYS A 154 21.91 -7.37 -1.90
N ASP A 155 22.88 -7.70 -1.04
CA ASP A 155 24.25 -8.05 -1.44
C ASP A 155 24.32 -9.30 -2.33
N ARG A 156 23.37 -10.23 -2.12
CA ARG A 156 23.26 -11.47 -2.91
C ARG A 156 22.52 -11.28 -4.23
N ARG A 157 22.28 -10.05 -4.69
CA ARG A 157 21.53 -9.75 -5.92
C ARG A 157 22.42 -9.07 -6.94
N GLU A 158 23.01 -9.88 -7.82
CA GLU A 158 23.88 -9.42 -8.91
C GLU A 158 23.20 -8.42 -9.85
N LYS A 159 21.86 -8.43 -9.93
CA LYS A 159 21.08 -7.50 -10.77
C LYS A 159 20.93 -6.09 -10.16
N LEU A 160 21.28 -5.91 -8.89
CA LEU A 160 21.36 -4.59 -8.26
C LEU A 160 22.79 -4.07 -8.42
N ASN A 161 22.99 -3.10 -9.32
CA ASN A 161 24.22 -2.30 -9.32
C ASN A 161 24.35 -1.51 -8.01
N ASP A 162 25.54 -0.99 -7.69
CA ASP A 162 25.80 -0.43 -6.36
C ASP A 162 24.91 0.78 -6.02
N ASP A 163 24.67 1.69 -6.97
CA ASP A 163 23.76 2.84 -6.77
C ASP A 163 22.29 2.41 -6.54
N ASN A 164 21.79 1.42 -7.29
CA ASN A 164 20.44 0.88 -7.13
C ASN A 164 20.29 0.07 -5.84
N LYS A 165 21.36 -0.63 -5.44
CA LYS A 165 21.40 -1.48 -4.25
C LYS A 165 21.16 -0.66 -2.99
N ASP A 166 21.85 0.47 -2.84
CA ASP A 166 21.67 1.33 -1.67
C ASP A 166 20.28 1.98 -1.63
N LYS A 167 19.79 2.48 -2.77
CA LYS A 167 18.43 3.05 -2.86
C LYS A 167 17.36 2.04 -2.49
N PHE A 168 17.44 0.84 -3.08
CA PHE A 168 16.48 -0.24 -2.81
C PHE A 168 16.58 -0.74 -1.38
N ARG A 169 17.79 -0.96 -0.86
CA ARG A 169 18.03 -1.36 0.53
C ARG A 169 17.41 -0.37 1.49
N ASN A 170 17.71 0.92 1.34
CA ASN A 170 17.22 1.94 2.25
C ASN A 170 15.70 2.02 2.26
N ALA A 171 15.06 1.98 1.09
CA ALA A 171 13.60 1.98 0.98
C ALA A 171 12.97 0.70 1.57
N LEU A 172 13.59 -0.46 1.34
CA LEU A 172 13.13 -1.74 1.88
C LEU A 172 13.25 -1.78 3.41
N THR A 173 14.40 -1.35 3.95
CA THR A 173 14.62 -1.24 5.40
C THR A 173 13.56 -0.35 6.03
N GLN A 174 13.39 0.88 5.54
CA GLN A 174 12.39 1.83 6.05
C GLN A 174 10.98 1.23 6.04
N PHE A 175 10.60 0.61 4.93
CA PHE A 175 9.29 -0.02 4.80
C PHE A 175 9.07 -1.16 5.81
N ILE A 176 10.05 -2.05 5.98
CA ILE A 176 9.98 -3.17 6.93
C ILE A 176 9.95 -2.67 8.37
N GLU A 177 10.78 -1.68 8.72
CA GLU A 177 10.77 -1.03 10.03
C GLU A 177 9.40 -0.42 10.35
N ALA A 178 8.81 0.30 9.38
CA ALA A 178 7.51 0.92 9.55
C ALA A 178 6.40 -0.13 9.74
N LEU A 179 6.42 -1.22 8.96
CA LEU A 179 5.51 -2.35 9.18
C LEU A 179 5.71 -2.99 10.55
N TRP A 180 6.95 -3.18 10.97
CA TRP A 180 7.27 -3.78 12.27
C TRP A 180 6.70 -2.97 13.43
N ILE A 181 6.84 -1.64 13.38
CA ILE A 181 6.33 -0.74 14.41
C ILE A 181 4.80 -0.68 14.39
N LYS A 182 4.19 -0.61 13.19
CA LYS A 182 2.75 -0.32 13.01
C LYS A 182 1.87 -1.55 12.78
N THR A 183 2.41 -2.74 13.05
CA THR A 183 1.71 -4.02 12.96
C THR A 183 1.88 -4.81 14.25
N LYS A 184 0.81 -5.48 14.69
CA LYS A 184 0.84 -6.36 15.87
C LYS A 184 1.85 -7.49 15.67
N LYS A 185 2.54 -7.85 16.75
CA LYS A 185 3.67 -8.80 16.73
C LYS A 185 3.34 -10.13 16.05
N ASP A 186 2.15 -10.67 16.29
CA ASP A 186 1.66 -11.93 15.73
C ASP A 186 1.33 -11.87 14.23
N LYS A 187 1.23 -10.66 13.67
CA LYS A 187 0.90 -10.41 12.25
C LYS A 187 2.04 -9.83 11.42
N ARG A 188 3.14 -9.42 12.04
CA ARG A 188 4.27 -8.75 11.36
C ARG A 188 4.80 -9.56 10.18
N ASP A 189 5.18 -10.81 10.42
CA ASP A 189 5.81 -11.64 9.38
C ASP A 189 4.85 -11.95 8.23
N GLU A 190 3.57 -12.16 8.56
CA GLU A 190 2.51 -12.35 7.57
C GLU A 190 2.37 -11.10 6.69
N GLU A 191 2.27 -9.92 7.29
CA GLU A 191 2.08 -8.66 6.55
C GLU A 191 3.31 -8.27 5.73
N ILE A 192 4.52 -8.38 6.28
CA ILE A 192 5.76 -8.11 5.53
C ILE A 192 5.84 -9.00 4.30
N LYS A 193 5.64 -10.31 4.47
CA LYS A 193 5.59 -11.25 3.36
C LYS A 193 4.51 -10.89 2.34
N ASN A 194 3.30 -10.56 2.79
CA ASN A 194 2.17 -10.32 1.90
C ASN A 194 2.32 -9.02 1.11
N TRP A 195 2.86 -7.96 1.70
CA TRP A 195 3.18 -6.72 0.99
C TRP A 195 4.30 -6.89 -0.04
N LEU A 196 5.31 -7.73 0.24
CA LEU A 196 6.33 -8.09 -0.74
C LEU A 196 5.75 -8.91 -1.89
N LYS A 197 4.86 -9.88 -1.61
CA LYS A 197 4.12 -10.62 -2.65
C LYS A 197 3.23 -9.70 -3.49
N LEU A 198 2.60 -8.71 -2.86
CA LEU A 198 1.77 -7.73 -3.54
C LEU A 198 2.61 -6.85 -4.47
N ALA A 199 3.80 -6.41 -4.04
CA ALA A 199 4.72 -5.66 -4.89
C ALA A 199 5.10 -6.44 -6.15
N ALA A 200 5.48 -7.72 -5.98
CA ALA A 200 5.74 -8.61 -7.10
C ALA A 200 4.55 -8.74 -8.05
N PHE A 201 3.34 -8.89 -7.50
CA PHE A 201 2.11 -9.00 -8.29
C PHE A 201 1.84 -7.75 -9.13
N ILE A 202 1.98 -6.55 -8.54
CA ILE A 202 1.70 -5.26 -9.19
C ILE A 202 2.72 -4.96 -10.29
N LEU A 203 4.00 -5.26 -10.04
CA LEU A 203 5.08 -4.97 -10.99
C LEU A 203 5.10 -5.93 -12.18
N ARG A 204 4.42 -7.07 -12.09
CA ARG A 204 4.43 -8.09 -13.14
C ARG A 204 3.67 -7.58 -14.36
N LYS A 205 4.40 -7.10 -15.37
CA LYS A 205 3.83 -6.76 -16.69
C LYS A 205 3.13 -7.99 -17.28
N ARG A 206 1.83 -7.86 -17.52
CA ARG A 206 1.04 -8.86 -18.26
C ARG A 206 0.78 -8.29 -19.64
N ASP A 207 1.66 -8.58 -20.59
CA ASP A 207 1.35 -8.34 -22.01
C ASP A 207 0.34 -9.40 -22.46
N ILE A 208 -0.94 -9.06 -22.38
CA ILE A 208 -2.02 -9.91 -22.88
C ILE A 208 -2.17 -9.61 -24.38
N LYS A 209 -1.58 -10.46 -25.22
CA LYS A 209 -1.85 -10.43 -26.67
C LYS A 209 -3.26 -11.00 -26.91
N ILE A 210 -4.26 -10.13 -27.03
CA ILE A 210 -5.59 -10.53 -27.51
C ILE A 210 -5.44 -10.87 -28.99
N LYS A 211 -5.50 -12.15 -29.36
CA LYS A 211 -5.71 -12.53 -30.75
C LYS A 211 -7.13 -12.13 -31.11
N LEU A 212 -7.28 -11.06 -31.87
CA LEU A 212 -8.53 -10.78 -32.58
C LEU A 212 -8.75 -11.98 -33.52
N GLN A 213 -9.75 -12.81 -33.25
CA GLN A 213 -10.27 -13.72 -34.26
C GLN A 213 -10.98 -12.84 -35.28
N GLU A 214 -10.47 -12.83 -36.51
CA GLU A 214 -11.18 -12.27 -37.65
C GLU A 214 -12.54 -12.99 -37.76
N ILE A 215 -13.61 -12.20 -37.69
CA ILE A 215 -15.00 -12.64 -37.92
C ILE A 215 -15.23 -12.66 -39.43
#